data_AF-A0A7W7NZ87-F1
#
_entry.id   AF-A0A7W7NZ87-F1
#
_cell.length_a   1.000
_cell.length_b   1.000
_cell.length_c   1.000
_cell.angle_alpha   90.00
_cell.angle_beta   90.00
_cell.angle_gamma   90.00
#
_symmetry.space_group_name_H-M   'P 1'
#
loop_
_entity.id
_entity.type
_entity.pdbx_description
1 polymer ?
#
loop_
_entity_poly.entity_id
_entity_poly.type
_entity_poly.pdbx_seq_one_letter_code
_entity_poly.pdbx_strand_id
1 'polypeptide(L)' 'MPDAELVSDIRALIADLPTYGYRRVHALLRRQAARTGRTAPNPKRVYRVMKVHGLLLQRHSG' A
#
# COMPACT_ATOMS: atom_id res chain seq x y z
N MET A 1 -2.57 6.49 12.60
CA MET A 1 -1.60 6.76 11.53
C MET A 1 -2.16 7.80 10.58
N PRO A 2 -1.47 8.94 10.36
CA PRO A 2 -1.77 9.92 9.32
C PRO A 2 -1.66 9.30 7.91
N ASP A 3 -2.29 9.91 6.90
CA ASP A 3 -2.18 9.41 5.52
C ASP A 3 -0.73 9.51 4.99
N ALA A 4 0.05 10.50 5.46
CA ALA A 4 1.44 10.71 5.02
C ALA A 4 2.38 9.54 5.36
N GLU A 5 2.28 8.96 6.57
CA GLU A 5 3.07 7.78 6.95
C GLU A 5 2.71 6.58 6.08
N LEU A 6 1.42 6.36 5.84
CA LEU A 6 0.93 5.28 5.00
C LEU A 6 1.43 5.43 3.55
N VAL A 7 1.49 6.64 3.02
CA VAL A 7 2.06 6.92 1.69
C VAL A 7 3.55 6.56 1.65
N SER A 8 4.30 6.91 2.69
CA SER A 8 5.73 6.58 2.77
C SER A 8 5.96 5.07 2.77
N ASP A 9 5.21 4.34 3.61
CA ASP A 9 5.29 2.87 3.68
C ASP A 9 4.92 2.23 2.33
N ILE A 10 3.86 2.71 1.69
CA ILE A 10 3.44 2.21 0.37
C ILE A 10 4.49 2.50 -0.70
N ARG A 11 5.10 3.69 -0.71
CA ARG A 11 6.15 4.04 -1.68
C ARG A 11 7.38 3.16 -1.54
N ALA A 12 7.81 2.88 -0.32
CA ALA A 12 8.90 1.95 -0.06
C ALA A 12 8.57 0.54 -0.58
N LEU A 13 7.35 0.04 -0.33
CA LEU A 13 6.92 -1.27 -0.81
C LEU A 13 6.82 -1.36 -2.35
N ILE A 14 6.37 -0.29 -3.01
CA ILE A 14 6.23 -0.26 -4.48
C ILE A 14 7.58 -0.15 -5.17
N ALA A 15 8.56 0.54 -4.56
CA ALA A 15 9.91 0.64 -5.11
C ALA A 15 10.54 -0.75 -5.32
N ASP A 16 10.35 -1.65 -4.35
CA ASP A 16 10.85 -3.03 -4.43
C ASP A 16 9.94 -3.97 -5.25
N LEU A 17 8.64 -3.63 -5.36
CA LEU A 17 7.60 -4.49 -5.94
C LEU A 17 6.69 -3.72 -6.91
N PRO A 18 7.22 -3.25 -8.07
CA PRO A 18 6.46 -2.39 -9.00
C PRO A 18 5.25 -3.08 -9.64
N THR A 19 5.19 -4.41 -9.61
CA THR A 19 4.07 -5.21 -10.16
C THR A 19 2.94 -5.45 -9.15
N TYR A 20 3.02 -4.87 -7.95
CA TYR A 20 2.07 -5.15 -6.88
C TYR A 20 0.92 -4.14 -6.86
N GLY A 21 -0.28 -4.64 -7.13
CA GLY A 21 -1.51 -3.88 -6.90
C GLY A 21 -1.86 -3.74 -5.41
N TYR A 22 -2.83 -2.87 -5.12
CA TYR A 22 -3.18 -2.46 -3.75
C TYR A 22 -3.53 -3.61 -2.80
N ARG A 23 -4.11 -4.72 -3.30
CA ARG A 23 -4.45 -5.89 -2.47
C ARG A 23 -3.20 -6.56 -1.90
N ARG A 24 -2.13 -6.67 -2.70
CA ARG A 24 -0.86 -7.26 -2.25
C ARG A 24 -0.12 -6.31 -1.31
N VAL A 25 -0.10 -5.01 -1.64
CA VAL A 25 0.45 -3.97 -0.76
C VAL A 25 -0.23 -3.99 0.61
N HIS A 26 -1.56 -4.05 0.66
CA HIS A 26 -2.30 -4.18 1.92
C HIS A 26 -1.92 -5.44 2.72
N ALA A 27 -1.71 -6.59 2.06
CA ALA A 27 -1.27 -7.80 2.75
C ALA A 27 0.11 -7.65 3.40
N LEU A 28 1.04 -6.96 2.72
CA LEU A 28 2.38 -6.66 3.25
C LEU A 28 2.29 -5.70 4.44
N LEU A 29 1.51 -4.62 4.32
CA LEU A 29 1.26 -3.67 5.40
C LEU A 29 0.64 -4.36 6.62
N ARG A 30 -0.32 -5.27 6.41
CA ARG A 30 -0.91 -6.07 7.50
C ARG A 30 0.13 -6.98 8.18
N ARG A 31 1.02 -7.62 7.41
CA ARG A 31 2.10 -8.45 7.96
C ARG A 31 3.14 -7.63 8.72
N GLN A 32 3.49 -6.44 8.26
CA GLN A 32 4.35 -5.51 8.99
C GLN A 32 3.67 -5.06 10.28
N ALA A 33 2.41 -4.63 10.21
CA ALA A 33 1.63 -4.19 11.36
C ALA A 33 1.55 -5.27 12.45
N ALA A 34 1.28 -6.52 12.06
CA ALA A 34 1.26 -7.66 12.97
C ALA A 34 2.62 -7.90 13.67
N ARG A 35 3.74 -7.73 12.95
CA ARG A 35 5.09 -7.87 13.53
C ARG A 35 5.46 -6.73 14.48
N THR A 36 5.00 -5.52 14.19
CA THR A 36 5.30 -4.33 14.99
C THR A 36 4.26 -4.04 16.07
N GLY A 37 3.24 -4.89 16.24
CA GLY A 37 2.13 -4.65 17.17
C GLY A 37 1.24 -3.45 16.80
N ARG A 38 1.30 -2.99 15.54
CA ARG A 38 0.51 -1.86 15.04
C ARG A 38 -0.82 -2.35 14.47
N THR A 39 -1.82 -1.47 14.45
CA THR A 39 -3.09 -1.75 13.78
C THR A 39 -2.89 -1.77 12.27
N ALA A 40 -3.37 -2.84 11.61
CA ALA A 40 -3.32 -2.92 10.16
C ALA A 40 -4.20 -1.85 9.50
N PRO A 41 -3.73 -1.17 8.44
CA PRO A 41 -4.53 -0.17 7.73
C PRO A 41 -5.71 -0.81 7.01
N ASN A 42 -6.86 -0.14 6.99
CA ASN A 42 -8.05 -0.64 6.29
C ASN A 42 -7.77 -0.76 4.77
N PRO A 43 -8.15 -1.88 4.11
CA PRO A 43 -7.96 -2.06 2.66
C PRO A 43 -8.54 -0.92 1.82
N LYS A 44 -9.69 -0.36 2.21
CA LYS A 44 -10.32 0.78 1.51
C LYS A 44 -9.45 2.04 1.61
N ARG A 45 -8.79 2.24 2.74
CA ARG A 45 -7.89 3.37 2.95
C ARG A 45 -6.62 3.25 2.12
N VAL A 46 -6.03 2.05 2.08
CA VAL A 46 -4.88 1.74 1.21
C VAL A 46 -5.24 2.02 -0.25
N TYR A 47 -6.38 1.55 -0.73
CA TYR A 47 -6.86 1.84 -2.09
C TYR A 47 -6.99 3.34 -2.35
N ARG A 48 -7.64 4.08 -1.44
CA ARG A 48 -7.87 5.53 -1.60
C ARG A 48 -6.54 6.30 -1.66
N VAL A 49 -5.62 6.00 -0.76
CA VAL A 49 -4.29 6.62 -0.73
C VAL A 49 -3.52 6.29 -2.00
N MET A 50 -3.45 5.02 -2.40
CA MET A 50 -2.79 4.64 -3.65
C MET A 50 -3.40 5.31 -4.87
N LYS A 51 -4.73 5.46 -4.92
CA LYS A 51 -5.43 6.15 -6.01
C LYS A 51 -5.07 7.64 -6.05
N VAL A 52 -5.13 8.33 -4.91
CA VAL A 52 -4.84 9.78 -4.81
C VAL A 52 -3.40 10.08 -5.21
N HIS A 53 -2.46 9.19 -4.90
CA HIS A 53 -1.04 9.39 -5.21
C HIS A 53 -0.59 8.74 -6.52
N GLY A 54 -1.50 8.23 -7.36
CA GLY A 54 -1.17 7.63 -8.66
C GLY A 54 -0.33 6.33 -8.55
N LEU A 55 -0.39 5.64 -7.42
CA LEU A 55 0.42 4.47 -7.10
C LEU A 55 -0.26 3.14 -7.49
N LEU A 56 -1.42 3.19 -8.14
CA LEU A 56 -2.10 1.97 -8.58
C LEU A 56 -1.37 1.38 -9.79
N LEU A 57 -1.17 0.06 -9.74
CA LEU A 57 -0.68 -0.70 -10.88
C LEU A 57 -1.56 -0.43 -12.10
N GLN A 58 -0.98 0.18 -13.12
CA GLN A 58 -1.68 0.41 -14.39
C GLN A 58 -1.90 -0.93 -15.07
N ARG A 59 -3.10 -1.12 -15.62
CA ARG A 59 -3.38 -2.29 -16.44
C ARG A 59 -2.60 -2.09 -17.75
N HIS A 60 -1.59 -2.91 -18.00
CA HIS A 60 -1.03 -2.99 -19.35
C HIS A 60 -2.13 -3.51 -20.27
N SER A 61 -2.76 -2.60 -21.01
CA SER A 61 -3.54 -2.91 -22.19
C SER A 61 -2.52 -3.12 -23.32
N GLY A 62 -2.00 -4.35 -23.40
CA GLY A 62 -1.29 -4.82 -24.60
C GLY A 62 -2.29 -5.33 -25.62
#